data_AF-A0A7C2BTD3-F1
#
_entry.id   AF-A0A7C2BTD3-F1
#
_cell.length_a   1.000
_cell.length_b   1.000
_cell.length_c   1.000
_cell.angle_alpha   90.00
_cell.angle_beta   90.00
_cell.angle_gamma   90.00
#
_symmetry.space_group_name_H-M   'P 1'
#
loop_
_entity.id
_entity.type
_entity.pdbx_description
1 polymer ?
#
loop_
_entity_poly.entity_id
_entity_poly.type
_entity_poly.pdbx_seq_one_letter_code
_entity_poly.pdbx_strand_id
1 'polypeptide(L)'
;MAVFEYIAKDSAGHKFSGVYTDIDSPSALRRELTKMGYTLVKAHKEKTHLSRGGGKIKQTEIVAFAYEFAGMYGAGLSITRCLETFEAQSESGALKAIIIDIRQNIETGATLKDAFAKYSDVFSDFFIGMIEAGEAGGKLAETLQMAAVYLEKQADIRRQVQTAFAYPVVVCIMCAIIVSALIIFVIPVFQKLYSQLNVTLPGPTLMLILISEIVRNYWWIATPSIAILIFGVRKIVRIPSLRPKLDSIKLSMPVFGKLNRMVVVSRFRSVLQMSQGTV
;
A
#
# COMPACT_ATOMS: atom_id res chain seq x y z
N MET A 1 5.68 17.13 19.26
CA MET A 1 4.97 17.47 20.51
C MET A 1 3.99 16.35 20.82
N ALA A 2 4.11 15.72 21.99
CA ALA A 2 3.26 14.59 22.37
C ALA A 2 2.05 15.08 23.20
N VAL A 3 0.86 14.61 22.85
CA VAL A 3 -0.37 14.85 23.62
C VAL A 3 -0.52 13.72 24.63
N PHE A 4 -0.66 14.07 25.90
CA PHE A 4 -0.89 13.10 26.97
C PHE A 4 -2.27 13.33 27.57
N GLU A 5 -3.14 12.32 27.42
CA GLU A 5 -4.37 12.22 28.20
C GLU A 5 -4.01 11.63 29.58
N TYR A 6 -4.38 12.35 30.63
CA TYR A 6 -4.09 11.91 32.00
C TYR A 6 -5.33 11.93 32.87
N ILE A 7 -5.39 10.94 33.76
CA ILE A 7 -6.33 10.92 34.87
C ILE A 7 -5.52 11.20 36.13
N ALA A 8 -5.76 12.35 36.74
CA ALA A 8 -5.16 12.72 38.01
C ALA A 8 -6.21 12.69 39.13
N LYS A 9 -5.73 12.46 40.35
CA LYS A 9 -6.56 12.39 41.56
C LYS A 9 -6.10 13.47 42.53
N ASP A 10 -7.05 14.25 43.01
CA ASP A 10 -6.86 15.25 44.07
C ASP A 10 -6.71 14.57 45.44
N SER A 11 -6.10 15.26 46.40
CA SER A 11 -5.94 14.88 47.81
C SER A 11 -7.27 14.48 48.49
N ALA A 12 -8.40 15.04 48.06
CA ALA A 12 -9.75 14.71 48.51
C ALA A 12 -10.40 13.50 47.81
N GLY A 13 -9.72 12.90 46.83
CA GLY A 13 -10.14 11.64 46.20
C GLY A 13 -10.91 11.76 44.89
N HIS A 14 -11.23 12.98 44.45
CA HIS A 14 -11.91 13.23 43.18
C HIS A 14 -10.97 13.05 41.98
N LYS A 15 -11.48 12.39 40.94
CA LYS A 15 -10.74 12.10 39.71
C LYS A 15 -11.04 13.18 38.67
N PHE A 16 -10.00 13.78 38.11
CA PHE A 16 -10.11 14.75 37.02
C PHE A 16 -9.34 14.24 35.80
N SER A 17 -9.96 14.32 34.63
CA SER A 17 -9.38 13.98 33.33
C SER A 17 -9.05 15.25 32.56
N GLY A 18 -7.81 15.38 32.11
CA GLY A 18 -7.34 16.54 31.34
C GLY A 18 -6.38 16.13 30.24
N VAL A 19 -6.25 17.01 29.25
CA VAL A 19 -5.27 16.87 28.15
C VAL A 19 -4.18 17.91 28.40
N TYR A 20 -2.93 17.47 28.52
CA TYR A 20 -1.78 18.38 28.61
C TYR A 20 -1.01 18.32 27.29
N THR A 21 -0.91 19.47 26.62
CA THR A 21 0.00 19.72 25.51
C THR A 21 1.32 20.28 26.04
N ASP A 22 2.45 19.96 25.39
CA ASP A 22 3.82 20.42 25.71
C ASP A 22 4.67 19.64 26.73
N ILE A 23 4.58 18.31 26.78
CA ILE A 23 5.55 17.52 27.56
C ILE A 23 6.01 16.28 26.79
N ASP A 24 7.33 16.06 26.67
CA ASP A 24 7.91 14.97 25.88
C ASP A 24 8.09 13.64 26.64
N SER A 25 7.87 13.61 27.96
CA SER A 25 8.08 12.43 28.81
C SER A 25 7.03 12.25 29.92
N PRO A 26 6.54 11.02 30.18
CA PRO A 26 5.60 10.73 31.28
C PRO A 26 6.12 11.14 32.67
N SER A 27 7.45 11.16 32.85
CA SER A 27 8.08 11.59 34.11
C SER A 27 7.98 13.10 34.32
N ALA A 28 8.02 13.89 33.24
CA ALA A 28 7.88 15.35 33.32
C ALA A 28 6.43 15.76 33.63
N LEU A 29 5.45 15.06 33.04
CA LEU A 29 4.02 15.23 33.35
C LEU A 29 3.72 14.94 34.82
N ARG A 30 4.34 13.90 35.38
CA ARG A 30 4.21 13.58 36.81
C ARG A 30 4.74 14.69 37.71
N ARG A 31 5.89 15.31 37.38
CA ARG A 31 6.44 16.42 38.18
C ARG A 31 5.57 17.66 38.15
N GLU A 32 4.99 17.97 36.99
CA GLU A 32 4.14 19.15 36.81
C GLU A 32 2.82 19.02 37.56
N LEU A 33 2.18 17.84 37.47
CA LEU A 33 0.98 17.52 38.24
C LEU A 33 1.24 17.47 39.74
N THR A 34 2.43 17.01 40.16
CA THR A 34 2.82 17.01 41.59
C THR A 34 3.01 18.44 42.11
N LYS A 35 3.54 19.37 41.31
CA LYS A 35 3.63 20.80 41.68
C LYS A 35 2.25 21.44 41.89
N MET A 36 1.23 20.95 41.19
CA MET A 36 -0.15 21.40 41.31
C MET A 36 -0.97 20.62 42.36
N GLY A 37 -0.35 19.71 43.13
CA GLY A 37 -1.02 18.97 44.20
C GLY A 37 -1.79 17.71 43.76
N TYR A 38 -1.65 17.28 42.50
CA TYR A 38 -2.38 16.14 41.95
C TYR A 38 -1.50 14.89 41.80
N THR A 39 -2.09 13.72 42.05
CA THR A 39 -1.42 12.42 41.85
C THR A 39 -1.83 11.80 40.52
N LEU A 40 -0.85 11.53 39.65
CA LEU A 40 -1.09 10.90 38.35
C LEU A 40 -1.46 9.43 38.55
N VAL A 41 -2.67 9.03 38.12
CA VAL A 41 -3.17 7.64 38.26
C VAL A 41 -2.88 6.83 37.00
N LYS A 42 -3.11 7.40 35.81
CA LYS A 42 -2.82 6.79 34.52
C LYS A 42 -2.45 7.89 33.52
N ALA A 43 -1.37 7.66 32.75
CA ALA A 43 -1.02 8.45 31.58
C ALA A 43 -0.97 7.50 30.38
N HIS A 44 -1.79 7.77 29.37
CA HIS A 44 -1.67 7.09 28.09
C HIS A 44 -0.94 8.03 27.15
N LYS A 45 0.22 7.59 26.62
CA LYS A 45 0.83 8.29 25.50
C LYS A 45 -0.08 8.05 24.32
N GLU A 46 -0.84 9.07 23.91
CA GLU A 46 -1.56 8.98 22.67
C GLU A 46 -0.49 8.88 21.58
N LYS A 47 -0.31 7.69 21.02
CA LYS A 47 0.39 7.59 19.74
C LYS A 47 -0.51 8.37 18.80
N THR A 48 -0.06 9.53 18.34
CA THR A 48 -0.67 10.30 17.25
C THR A 48 -0.58 9.47 15.96
N HIS A 49 -1.26 8.32 15.93
CA HIS A 49 -1.78 7.77 14.72
C HIS A 49 -3.03 8.61 14.47
N LEU A 50 -2.91 9.58 13.57
CA LEU A 50 -4.01 10.06 12.77
C LEU A 50 -4.57 8.87 11.98
N SER A 51 -5.27 7.98 12.68
CA SER A 51 -6.07 6.89 12.17
C SER A 51 -7.47 7.15 12.68
N ARG A 52 -8.11 8.16 12.12
CA ARG A 52 -9.56 8.32 12.23
C ARG A 52 -10.14 8.67 10.87
N GLY A 53 -10.01 7.67 10.00
CA GLY A 53 -10.48 7.61 8.63
C GLY A 53 -9.98 6.29 8.04
N GLY A 54 -10.54 5.17 8.51
CA GLY A 54 -10.08 3.80 8.24
C GLY A 54 -10.32 3.29 6.81
N GLY A 55 -10.15 4.16 5.81
CA GLY A 55 -10.19 3.79 4.40
C GLY A 55 -8.79 3.48 3.88
N LYS A 56 -8.62 2.37 3.17
CA LYS A 56 -7.43 2.16 2.33
C LYS A 56 -7.49 3.18 1.19
N ILE A 57 -6.57 4.14 1.19
CA ILE A 57 -6.44 5.12 0.11
C ILE A 57 -6.02 4.37 -1.15
N LYS A 58 -6.78 4.51 -2.24
CA LYS A 58 -6.42 3.89 -3.51
C LYS A 58 -5.25 4.65 -4.11
N GLN A 59 -4.31 3.93 -4.71
CA GLN A 59 -3.18 4.57 -5.39
C GLN A 59 -3.62 5.52 -6.51
N THR A 60 -4.75 5.25 -7.15
CA THR A 60 -5.34 6.14 -8.18
C THR A 60 -5.73 7.51 -7.64
N GLU A 61 -6.23 7.59 -6.39
CA GLU A 61 -6.59 8.85 -5.75
C GLU A 61 -5.34 9.70 -5.48
N ILE A 62 -4.24 9.07 -5.10
CA ILE A 62 -2.96 9.73 -4.82
C ILE A 62 -2.34 10.28 -6.12
N VAL A 63 -2.43 9.51 -7.21
CA VAL A 63 -1.95 9.97 -8.53
C VAL A 63 -2.77 11.14 -9.04
N ALA A 64 -4.10 11.07 -8.95
CA ALA A 64 -4.98 12.17 -9.34
C ALA A 64 -4.68 13.43 -8.51
N PHE A 65 -4.58 13.29 -7.19
CA PHE A 65 -4.19 14.38 -6.28
C PHE A 65 -2.85 15.00 -6.71
N ALA A 66 -1.80 14.20 -6.93
CA ALA A 66 -0.49 14.73 -7.29
C ALA A 66 -0.51 15.50 -8.61
N TYR A 67 -1.25 15.01 -9.61
CA TYR A 67 -1.37 15.64 -10.92
C TYR A 67 -2.17 16.95 -10.87
N GLU A 68 -3.33 16.94 -10.23
CA GLU A 68 -4.15 18.12 -10.05
C GLU A 68 -3.46 19.16 -9.16
N PHE A 69 -2.74 18.73 -8.10
CA PHE A 69 -1.99 19.63 -7.21
C PHE A 69 -0.85 20.33 -7.95
N ALA A 70 -0.09 19.59 -8.76
CA ALA A 70 0.96 20.17 -9.61
C ALA A 70 0.37 21.15 -10.63
N GLY A 71 -0.76 20.80 -11.27
CA GLY A 71 -1.43 21.66 -12.24
C GLY A 71 -1.97 22.96 -11.63
N MET A 72 -2.62 22.88 -10.47
CA MET A 72 -3.12 24.07 -9.76
C MET A 72 -1.99 24.97 -9.27
N TYR A 73 -0.94 24.39 -8.68
CA TYR A 73 0.22 25.17 -8.24
C TYR A 73 0.96 25.80 -9.43
N GLY A 74 1.11 25.06 -10.53
CA GLY A 74 1.67 25.58 -11.79
C GLY A 74 0.84 26.70 -12.44
N ALA A 75 -0.47 26.71 -12.20
CA ALA A 75 -1.36 27.81 -12.59
C ALA A 75 -1.27 29.05 -11.67
N GLY A 76 -0.39 29.04 -10.67
CA GLY A 76 -0.13 30.17 -9.78
C GLY A 76 -1.02 30.23 -8.55
N LEU A 77 -1.79 29.17 -8.24
CA LEU A 77 -2.55 29.11 -7.00
C LEU A 77 -1.61 28.89 -5.81
N SER A 78 -1.96 29.48 -4.65
CA SER A 78 -1.23 29.23 -3.40
C SER A 78 -1.43 27.80 -2.93
N ILE A 79 -0.42 27.23 -2.26
CA ILE A 79 -0.43 25.84 -1.77
C ILE A 79 -1.62 25.60 -0.85
N THR A 80 -1.89 26.54 0.06
CA THR A 80 -3.05 26.50 0.96
C THR A 80 -4.35 26.42 0.17
N ARG A 81 -4.51 27.23 -0.90
CA ARG A 81 -5.71 27.23 -1.72
C ARG A 81 -5.88 25.94 -2.52
N CYS A 82 -4.78 25.36 -3.01
CA CYS A 82 -4.79 24.04 -3.63
C CYS A 82 -5.31 22.99 -2.64
N LEU A 83 -4.77 22.96 -1.41
CA LEU A 83 -5.18 21.99 -0.39
C LEU A 83 -6.65 22.16 0.03
N GLU A 84 -7.13 23.39 0.27
CA GLU A 84 -8.55 23.67 0.54
C GLU A 84 -9.47 23.12 -0.56
N THR A 85 -9.05 23.27 -1.81
CA THR A 85 -9.82 22.80 -2.96
C THR A 85 -9.93 21.28 -2.97
N PHE A 86 -8.87 20.55 -2.57
CA PHE A 86 -8.93 19.10 -2.41
C PHE A 86 -9.71 18.66 -1.17
N GLU A 87 -9.69 19.41 -0.08
CA GLU A 87 -10.54 19.12 1.09
C GLU A 87 -12.02 19.15 0.72
N ALA A 88 -12.42 20.06 -0.17
CA ALA A 88 -13.77 20.18 -0.69
C ALA A 88 -14.13 19.05 -1.68
N GLN A 89 -13.19 18.64 -2.53
CA GLN A 89 -13.43 17.65 -3.60
C GLN A 89 -13.21 16.18 -3.17
N SER A 90 -12.45 15.92 -2.10
CA SER A 90 -12.09 14.55 -1.73
C SER A 90 -13.30 13.77 -1.18
N GLU A 91 -13.69 12.71 -1.90
CA GLU A 91 -14.73 11.76 -1.47
C GLU A 91 -14.25 10.82 -0.35
N SER A 92 -12.94 10.58 -0.28
CA SER A 92 -12.32 9.68 0.67
C SER A 92 -12.07 10.37 2.00
N GLY A 93 -12.82 10.00 3.04
CA GLY A 93 -12.64 10.55 4.38
C GLY A 93 -11.22 10.37 4.94
N ALA A 94 -10.50 9.33 4.50
CA ALA A 94 -9.11 9.09 4.88
C ALA A 94 -8.16 10.11 4.25
N LEU A 95 -8.26 10.32 2.93
CA LEU A 95 -7.41 11.27 2.21
C LEU A 95 -7.72 12.71 2.63
N LYS A 96 -9.01 13.04 2.81
CA LYS A 96 -9.44 14.34 3.32
C LYS A 96 -8.82 14.68 4.68
N ALA A 97 -8.81 13.74 5.63
CA ALA A 97 -8.21 13.95 6.94
C ALA A 97 -6.70 14.22 6.86
N ILE A 98 -5.99 13.53 5.94
CA ILE A 98 -4.56 13.75 5.70
C ILE A 98 -4.31 15.14 5.12
N ILE A 99 -5.11 15.57 4.12
CA ILE A 99 -4.95 16.87 3.48
C ILE A 99 -5.20 18.01 4.47
N ILE A 100 -6.22 17.88 5.34
CA ILE A 100 -6.50 18.85 6.42
C ILE A 100 -5.29 19.00 7.35
N ASP A 101 -4.71 17.89 7.79
CA ASP A 101 -3.52 17.94 8.67
C ASP A 101 -2.32 18.56 7.95
N ILE A 102 -2.09 18.22 6.68
CA ILE A 102 -1.02 18.82 5.87
C ILE A 102 -1.22 20.33 5.76
N ARG A 103 -2.42 20.80 5.43
CA ARG A 103 -2.74 22.22 5.33
C ARG A 103 -2.48 22.93 6.66
N GLN A 104 -2.97 22.39 7.77
CA GLN A 104 -2.79 22.98 9.10
C GLN A 104 -1.31 23.05 9.51
N ASN A 105 -0.51 22.05 9.16
CA ASN A 105 0.93 22.06 9.40
C ASN A 105 1.64 23.15 8.58
N ILE A 106 1.24 23.35 7.32
CA ILE A 106 1.81 24.41 6.47
C ILE A 106 1.40 25.80 6.98
N GLU A 107 0.15 25.97 7.41
CA GLU A 107 -0.35 27.23 8.00
C GLU A 107 0.35 27.60 9.32
N THR A 108 0.79 26.58 10.08
CA THR A 108 1.58 26.78 11.31
C THR A 108 3.07 27.00 11.03
N GLY A 109 3.49 27.00 9.76
CA GLY A 109 4.85 27.34 9.34
C GLY A 109 5.78 26.14 9.12
N ALA A 110 5.27 24.90 9.09
CA ALA A 110 6.08 23.75 8.71
C ALA A 110 6.45 23.81 7.21
N THR A 111 7.61 23.24 6.87
CA THR A 111 8.01 23.06 5.47
C THR A 111 7.06 22.10 4.77
N LEU A 112 6.93 22.22 3.45
CA LEU A 112 6.09 21.31 2.67
C LEU A 112 6.59 19.87 2.82
N LYS A 113 7.89 19.66 2.71
CA LYS A 113 8.49 18.33 2.87
C LYS A 113 8.14 17.73 4.23
N ASP A 114 8.21 18.49 5.33
CA ASP A 114 7.92 17.94 6.67
C ASP A 114 6.43 17.63 6.85
N ALA A 115 5.54 18.43 6.26
CA ALA A 115 4.10 18.17 6.28
C ALA A 115 3.74 16.87 5.54
N PHE A 116 4.29 16.66 4.33
CA PHE A 116 4.04 15.45 3.54
C PHE A 116 4.78 14.21 4.07
N ALA A 117 5.97 14.38 4.68
CA ALA A 117 6.78 13.28 5.21
C ALA A 117 6.11 12.52 6.37
N LYS A 118 5.19 13.16 7.11
CA LYS A 118 4.35 12.47 8.11
C LYS A 118 3.53 11.32 7.53
N TYR A 119 3.31 11.33 6.22
CA TYR A 119 2.47 10.40 5.48
C TYR A 119 3.25 9.60 4.43
N SER A 120 4.47 9.16 4.76
CA SER A 120 5.33 8.32 3.88
C SER A 120 4.70 6.99 3.46
N ASP A 121 3.70 6.50 4.20
CA ASP A 121 2.93 5.30 3.82
C ASP A 121 1.96 5.55 2.65
N VAL A 122 1.63 6.82 2.40
CA VAL A 122 0.67 7.26 1.36
C VAL A 122 1.43 7.91 0.21
N PHE A 123 2.27 8.91 0.50
CA PHE A 123 3.08 9.58 -0.49
C PHE A 123 4.43 8.87 -0.63
N SER A 124 4.79 8.51 -1.86
CA SER A 124 6.06 7.83 -2.12
C SER A 124 7.26 8.72 -1.78
N ASP A 125 8.36 8.12 -1.33
CA ASP A 125 9.63 8.81 -1.05
C ASP A 125 10.10 9.69 -2.23
N PHE A 126 9.84 9.25 -3.47
CA PHE A 126 10.15 10.03 -4.67
C PHE A 126 9.37 11.36 -4.73
N PHE A 127 8.07 11.33 -4.42
CA PHE A 127 7.23 12.53 -4.40
C PHE A 127 7.69 13.51 -3.31
N ILE A 128 7.99 13.00 -2.11
CA ILE A 128 8.50 13.81 -1.00
C ILE A 128 9.87 14.43 -1.36
N GLY A 129 10.77 13.65 -1.96
CA GLY A 129 12.08 14.15 -2.40
C GLY A 129 12.00 15.21 -3.50
N MET A 130 11.02 15.12 -4.40
CA MET A 130 10.79 16.15 -5.42
C MET A 130 10.25 17.45 -4.80
N ILE A 131 9.38 17.35 -3.79
CA ILE A 131 8.94 18.52 -3.01
C ILE A 131 10.13 19.20 -2.34
N GLU A 132 11.00 18.45 -1.68
CA GLU A 132 12.20 18.97 -1.01
C GLU A 132 13.13 19.69 -1.99
N ALA A 133 13.43 19.06 -3.13
CA ALA A 133 14.26 19.66 -4.17
C ALA A 133 13.63 20.93 -4.77
N GLY A 134 12.30 20.96 -4.91
CA GLY A 134 11.54 22.10 -5.40
C GLY A 134 11.49 23.27 -4.43
N GLU A 135 11.30 22.98 -3.14
CA GLU A 135 11.24 23.94 -2.04
C GLU A 135 12.61 24.58 -1.80
N ALA A 136 13.68 23.78 -1.76
CA ALA A 136 15.05 24.27 -1.61
C ALA A 136 15.57 25.01 -2.86
N GLY A 137 15.17 24.57 -4.05
CA GLY A 137 15.61 25.13 -5.34
C GLY A 137 14.75 26.27 -5.88
N GLY A 138 13.65 26.65 -5.20
CA GLY A 138 12.70 27.67 -5.67
C GLY A 138 11.96 27.29 -6.96
N LYS A 139 11.98 26.02 -7.36
CA LYS A 139 11.39 25.48 -8.59
C LYS A 139 10.33 24.43 -8.29
N LEU A 140 9.45 24.73 -7.34
CA LEU A 140 8.46 23.78 -6.85
C LEU A 140 7.45 23.36 -7.94
N ALA A 141 7.07 24.26 -8.85
CA ALA A 141 6.12 23.94 -9.91
C ALA A 141 6.65 22.91 -10.91
N GLU A 142 7.90 23.08 -11.33
CA GLU A 142 8.58 22.16 -12.25
C GLU A 142 8.76 20.78 -11.61
N THR A 143 9.26 20.73 -10.37
CA THR A 143 9.52 19.49 -9.65
C THR A 143 8.24 18.73 -9.28
N LEU A 144 7.17 19.42 -8.90
CA LEU A 144 5.84 18.81 -8.68
C LEU A 144 5.27 18.23 -9.98
N GLN A 145 5.38 18.95 -11.09
CA GLN A 145 4.90 18.46 -12.39
C GLN A 145 5.64 17.20 -12.81
N MET A 146 6.95 17.15 -12.62
CA MET A 146 7.76 15.96 -12.89
C MET A 146 7.37 14.79 -11.98
N ALA A 147 7.10 15.06 -10.70
CA ALA A 147 6.63 14.05 -9.75
C ALA A 147 5.26 13.49 -10.14
N ALA A 148 4.33 14.35 -10.55
CA ALA A 148 3.00 13.97 -11.02
C ALA A 148 3.06 13.07 -12.27
N VAL A 149 3.78 13.50 -13.31
CA VAL A 149 3.94 12.73 -14.57
C VAL A 149 4.58 11.37 -14.30
N TYR A 150 5.54 11.31 -13.38
CA TYR A 150 6.15 10.05 -12.98
C TYR A 150 5.16 9.10 -12.30
N LEU A 151 4.35 9.60 -11.36
CA LEU A 151 3.34 8.81 -10.66
C LEU A 151 2.25 8.31 -11.61
N GLU A 152 1.81 9.15 -12.54
CA GLU A 152 0.85 8.79 -13.60
C GLU A 152 1.40 7.65 -14.47
N LYS A 153 2.62 7.80 -14.98
CA LYS A 153 3.27 6.78 -15.80
C LYS A 153 3.45 5.45 -15.05
N GLN A 154 3.76 5.50 -13.75
CA GLN A 154 3.80 4.29 -12.93
C GLN A 154 2.43 3.62 -12.80
N ALA A 155 1.38 4.40 -12.58
CA ALA A 155 0.02 3.89 -12.47
C ALA A 155 -0.44 3.26 -13.80
N ASP A 156 -0.11 3.88 -14.94
CA ASP A 156 -0.42 3.34 -16.26
C ASP A 156 0.27 2.02 -16.55
N ILE A 157 1.57 1.92 -16.27
CA ILE A 157 2.30 0.65 -16.41
C ILE A 157 1.64 -0.43 -15.55
N ARG A 158 1.30 -0.10 -14.30
CA ARG A 158 0.64 -1.05 -13.40
C ARG A 158 -0.72 -1.47 -13.94
N ARG A 159 -1.51 -0.52 -14.47
CA ARG A 159 -2.82 -0.79 -15.07
C ARG A 159 -2.70 -1.67 -16.30
N GLN A 160 -1.75 -1.40 -17.20
CA GLN A 160 -1.49 -2.20 -18.39
C GLN A 160 -1.11 -3.64 -18.03
N VAL A 161 -0.28 -3.83 -17.00
CA VAL A 161 0.05 -5.17 -16.51
C VAL A 161 -1.21 -5.86 -15.97
N GLN A 162 -2.01 -5.17 -15.15
CA GLN A 162 -3.24 -5.73 -14.59
C GLN A 162 -4.24 -6.13 -15.68
N THR A 163 -4.43 -5.30 -16.70
CA THR A 163 -5.34 -5.59 -17.81
C THR A 163 -4.81 -6.70 -18.71
N ALA A 164 -3.51 -6.75 -18.98
CA ALA A 164 -2.89 -7.82 -19.78
C ALA A 164 -3.06 -9.21 -19.13
N PHE A 165 -3.04 -9.29 -17.79
CA PHE A 165 -3.27 -10.55 -17.07
C PHE A 165 -4.75 -10.88 -16.86
N ALA A 166 -5.67 -9.94 -17.05
CA ALA A 166 -7.10 -10.18 -16.82
C ALA A 166 -7.66 -11.28 -17.73
N TYR A 167 -7.35 -11.24 -19.04
CA TYR A 167 -7.82 -12.24 -20.00
C TYR A 167 -7.27 -13.65 -19.72
N PRO A 168 -5.95 -13.87 -19.55
CA PRO A 168 -5.41 -15.17 -19.17
C PRO A 168 -6.05 -15.75 -17.89
N VAL A 169 -6.28 -14.92 -16.87
CA VAL A 169 -6.91 -15.36 -15.62
C VAL A 169 -8.34 -15.84 -15.87
N VAL A 170 -9.14 -15.10 -16.63
CA VAL A 170 -10.53 -15.49 -16.96
C VAL A 170 -10.56 -16.80 -17.74
N VAL A 171 -9.70 -16.96 -18.75
CA VAL A 171 -9.61 -18.20 -19.54
C VAL A 171 -9.15 -19.37 -18.67
N CYS A 172 -8.16 -19.19 -17.80
CA CYS A 172 -7.72 -20.23 -16.87
C CYS A 172 -8.86 -20.67 -15.93
N ILE A 173 -9.65 -19.73 -15.41
CA ILE A 173 -10.82 -20.05 -14.57
C ILE A 173 -11.85 -20.84 -15.38
N MET A 174 -12.16 -20.43 -16.61
CA MET A 174 -13.10 -21.13 -17.47
C MET A 174 -12.62 -22.55 -17.82
N CYS A 175 -11.36 -22.71 -18.20
CA CYS A 175 -10.75 -24.02 -18.44
C CYS A 175 -10.80 -24.89 -17.19
N ALA A 176 -10.50 -24.34 -16.01
CA ALA A 176 -10.57 -25.08 -14.75
C ALA A 176 -12.01 -25.56 -14.46
N ILE A 177 -13.02 -24.73 -14.72
CA ILE A 177 -14.44 -25.11 -14.56
C ILE A 177 -14.80 -26.25 -15.52
N ILE A 178 -14.46 -26.13 -16.81
CA ILE A 178 -14.78 -27.14 -17.83
C ILE A 178 -14.10 -28.47 -17.50
N VAL A 179 -12.80 -28.45 -17.20
CA VAL A 179 -12.04 -29.66 -16.85
C VAL A 179 -12.61 -30.30 -15.58
N SER A 180 -12.96 -29.50 -14.58
CA SER A 180 -13.59 -30.01 -13.35
C SER A 180 -14.94 -30.66 -13.63
N ALA A 181 -15.77 -30.07 -14.49
CA ALA A 181 -17.05 -30.66 -14.88
C ALA A 181 -16.87 -32.00 -15.62
N LEU A 182 -15.93 -32.07 -16.57
CA LEU A 182 -15.58 -33.32 -17.26
C LEU A 182 -15.13 -34.40 -16.26
N ILE A 183 -14.27 -34.03 -15.31
CA ILE A 183 -13.81 -34.93 -14.26
C ILE A 183 -14.96 -35.41 -13.38
N ILE A 184 -15.89 -34.52 -13.01
CA ILE A 184 -16.96 -34.84 -12.06
C ILE A 184 -18.05 -35.70 -12.71
N PHE A 185 -18.40 -35.43 -13.96
CA PHE A 185 -19.56 -36.06 -14.61
C PHE A 185 -19.17 -37.15 -15.62
N VAL A 186 -18.11 -36.95 -16.40
CA VAL A 186 -17.79 -37.82 -17.55
C VAL A 186 -16.94 -39.02 -17.15
N ILE A 187 -15.88 -38.82 -16.36
CA ILE A 187 -15.01 -39.91 -15.88
C ILE A 187 -15.77 -41.05 -15.17
N PRO A 188 -16.69 -40.81 -14.22
CA PRO A 188 -17.37 -41.91 -13.54
C PRO A 188 -18.26 -42.75 -14.47
N VAL A 189 -18.78 -42.15 -15.56
CA VAL A 189 -19.52 -42.90 -16.58
C VAL A 189 -18.58 -43.88 -17.29
N PHE A 190 -17.39 -43.41 -17.70
CA PHE A 190 -16.38 -44.28 -18.28
C PHE A 190 -15.93 -45.39 -17.33
N GLN A 191 -15.67 -45.08 -16.04
CA GLN A 191 -15.32 -46.09 -15.05
C GLN A 191 -16.37 -47.21 -14.95
N LYS A 192 -17.66 -46.86 -14.94
CA LYS A 192 -18.75 -47.83 -14.93
C LYS A 192 -18.75 -48.71 -16.19
N LEU A 193 -18.58 -48.11 -17.37
CA LEU A 193 -18.52 -48.86 -18.63
C LEU A 193 -17.34 -49.86 -18.67
N TYR A 194 -16.15 -49.44 -18.25
CA TYR A 194 -14.98 -50.34 -18.21
C TYR A 194 -15.13 -51.46 -17.19
N SER A 195 -15.76 -51.19 -16.03
CA SER A 195 -16.02 -52.24 -15.02
C SER A 195 -16.98 -53.33 -15.51
N GLN A 196 -17.91 -52.99 -16.40
CA GLN A 196 -18.86 -53.95 -16.99
C GLN A 196 -18.23 -54.83 -18.07
N LEU A 197 -17.16 -54.37 -18.73
CA LEU A 197 -16.50 -55.07 -19.82
C LEU A 197 -15.40 -56.04 -19.36
N ASN A 198 -15.12 -56.14 -18.05
CA ASN A 198 -14.04 -56.96 -17.48
C ASN A 198 -12.65 -56.71 -18.10
N VAL A 199 -12.43 -55.52 -18.66
CA VAL A 199 -11.13 -55.11 -19.23
C VAL A 199 -10.40 -54.26 -18.19
N THR A 200 -9.14 -54.62 -17.90
CA THR A 200 -8.28 -53.86 -17.00
C THR A 200 -8.08 -52.45 -17.52
N LEU A 201 -8.31 -51.44 -16.66
CA LEU A 201 -8.16 -50.04 -17.05
C LEU A 201 -6.73 -49.74 -17.52
N PRO A 202 -6.54 -49.17 -18.72
CA PRO A 202 -5.22 -48.76 -19.20
C PRO A 202 -4.59 -47.72 -18.27
N GLY A 203 -3.28 -47.81 -18.02
CA GLY A 203 -2.53 -46.93 -17.10
C GLY A 203 -2.83 -45.42 -17.20
N PRO A 204 -2.99 -44.81 -18.39
CA PRO A 204 -3.34 -43.40 -18.53
C PRO A 204 -4.69 -43.02 -17.88
N THR A 205 -5.68 -43.92 -17.92
CA THR A 205 -6.99 -43.69 -17.29
C THR A 205 -6.93 -43.78 -15.77
N LEU A 206 -6.08 -44.66 -15.21
CA LEU A 206 -5.83 -44.72 -13.77
C LEU A 206 -5.17 -43.43 -13.25
N MET A 207 -4.21 -42.88 -14.00
CA MET A 207 -3.60 -41.58 -13.66
C MET A 207 -4.64 -40.45 -13.65
N LEU A 208 -5.56 -40.47 -14.61
CA LEU A 208 -6.64 -39.49 -14.74
C LEU A 208 -7.64 -39.60 -13.57
N ILE A 209 -7.95 -40.82 -13.13
CA ILE A 209 -8.79 -41.10 -11.95
C ILE A 209 -8.11 -40.58 -10.67
N LEU A 210 -6.80 -40.78 -10.53
CA LEU A 210 -6.03 -40.33 -9.37
C LEU A 210 -6.00 -38.79 -9.29
N ILE A 211 -5.78 -38.11 -10.42
CA ILE A 211 -5.88 -36.65 -10.53
C ILE A 211 -7.31 -36.18 -10.23
N SER A 212 -8.31 -36.90 -10.73
CA SER A 212 -9.74 -36.63 -10.49
C SER A 212 -10.11 -36.69 -9.02
N GLU A 213 -9.66 -37.71 -8.29
CA GLU A 213 -9.91 -37.84 -6.85
C GLU A 213 -9.21 -36.74 -6.05
N ILE A 214 -7.99 -36.35 -6.43
CA ILE A 214 -7.30 -35.22 -5.80
C ILE A 214 -8.09 -33.93 -6.04
N VAL A 215 -8.53 -33.65 -7.27
CA VAL A 215 -9.31 -32.44 -7.58
C VAL A 215 -10.66 -32.47 -6.87
N ARG A 216 -11.40 -33.59 -6.89
CA ARG A 216 -12.73 -33.72 -6.27
C ARG A 216 -12.70 -33.71 -4.74
N ASN A 217 -11.68 -34.32 -4.11
CA ASN A 217 -11.60 -34.45 -2.66
C ASN A 217 -10.80 -33.30 -2.01
N TYR A 218 -9.80 -32.75 -2.70
CA TYR A 218 -8.93 -31.70 -2.16
C TYR A 218 -9.15 -30.31 -2.79
N TRP A 219 -10.21 -30.04 -3.58
CA TRP A 219 -10.49 -28.67 -4.05
C TRP A 219 -10.61 -27.64 -2.89
N TRP A 220 -11.18 -28.08 -1.76
CA TRP A 220 -11.27 -27.27 -0.53
C TRP A 220 -9.89 -27.00 0.11
N ILE A 221 -8.88 -27.83 -0.16
CA ILE A 221 -7.49 -27.64 0.30
C ILE A 221 -6.66 -26.89 -0.76
N ALA A 222 -6.93 -27.11 -2.04
CA ALA A 222 -6.21 -26.50 -3.15
C ALA A 222 -6.40 -24.98 -3.18
N THR A 223 -7.63 -24.49 -2.99
CA THR A 223 -7.94 -23.06 -2.94
C THR A 223 -7.23 -22.30 -1.80
N PRO A 224 -7.27 -22.76 -0.53
CA PRO A 224 -6.48 -22.14 0.53
C PRO A 224 -4.99 -22.40 0.38
N SER A 225 -4.53 -23.50 -0.23
CA SER A 225 -3.09 -23.72 -0.48
C SER A 225 -2.51 -22.66 -1.42
N ILE A 226 -3.24 -22.31 -2.49
CA ILE A 226 -2.85 -21.24 -3.42
C ILE A 226 -2.90 -19.88 -2.72
N ALA A 227 -3.94 -19.62 -1.92
CA ALA A 227 -4.03 -18.40 -1.14
C ALA A 227 -2.89 -18.27 -0.11
N ILE A 228 -2.53 -19.36 0.56
CA ILE A 228 -1.41 -19.47 1.51
C ILE A 228 -0.09 -19.29 0.79
N LEU A 229 0.10 -19.85 -0.41
CA LEU A 229 1.30 -19.66 -1.22
C LEU A 229 1.44 -18.18 -1.60
N ILE A 230 0.37 -17.55 -2.10
CA ILE A 230 0.35 -16.12 -2.46
C ILE A 230 0.62 -15.24 -1.24
N PHE A 231 -0.01 -15.53 -0.10
CA PHE A 231 0.17 -14.78 1.14
C PHE A 231 1.56 -14.99 1.75
N GLY A 232 2.07 -16.22 1.68
CA GLY A 232 3.42 -16.60 2.10
C GLY A 232 4.49 -15.88 1.30
N VAL A 233 4.38 -15.89 -0.03
CA VAL A 233 5.26 -15.12 -0.93
C VAL A 233 5.19 -13.62 -0.60
N ARG A 234 3.99 -13.06 -0.39
CA ARG A 234 3.83 -11.66 0.03
C ARG A 234 4.50 -11.35 1.37
N LYS A 235 4.44 -12.25 2.35
CA LYS A 235 5.11 -12.09 3.64
C LYS A 235 6.63 -12.21 3.49
N ILE A 236 7.10 -13.20 2.73
CA ILE A 236 8.52 -13.45 2.46
C ILE A 236 9.19 -12.24 1.80
N VAL A 237 8.53 -11.59 0.84
CA VAL A 237 9.03 -10.37 0.18
C VAL A 237 9.06 -9.14 1.12
N ARG A 238 8.27 -9.15 2.20
CA ARG A 238 8.28 -8.10 3.23
C ARG A 238 9.34 -8.30 4.31
N ILE A 239 9.93 -9.49 4.44
CA ILE A 239 10.95 -9.76 5.47
C ILE A 239 12.29 -9.14 5.04
N PRO A 240 12.86 -8.19 5.81
CA PRO A 240 14.08 -7.46 5.44
C PRO A 240 15.30 -8.35 5.22
N SER A 241 15.42 -9.46 5.96
CA SER A 241 16.56 -10.38 5.88
C SER A 241 16.56 -11.28 4.64
N LEU A 242 15.41 -11.45 3.97
CA LEU A 242 15.25 -12.29 2.79
C LEU A 242 15.34 -11.50 1.48
N ARG A 243 15.17 -10.17 1.51
CA ARG A 243 15.28 -9.29 0.34
C ARG A 243 16.55 -9.51 -0.50
N PRO A 244 17.78 -9.50 0.06
CA PRO A 244 18.98 -9.62 -0.76
C PRO A 244 19.12 -10.98 -1.46
N LYS A 245 18.66 -12.07 -0.82
CA LYS A 245 18.66 -13.41 -1.42
C LYS A 245 17.59 -13.55 -2.51
N LEU A 246 16.39 -13.00 -2.26
CA LEU A 246 15.31 -12.97 -3.25
C LEU A 246 15.67 -12.11 -4.46
N ASP A 247 16.32 -10.96 -4.24
CA ASP A 247 16.78 -10.08 -5.31
C ASP A 247 17.84 -10.78 -6.18
N SER A 248 18.79 -11.50 -5.56
CA SER A 248 19.76 -12.32 -6.28
C SER A 248 19.09 -13.42 -7.13
N ILE A 249 18.14 -14.17 -6.55
CA ILE A 249 17.38 -15.20 -7.28
C ILE A 249 16.57 -14.60 -8.44
N LYS A 250 15.94 -13.44 -8.22
CA LYS A 250 15.13 -12.73 -9.24
C LYS A 250 16.00 -12.17 -10.37
N LEU A 251 17.24 -11.76 -10.06
CA LEU A 251 18.24 -11.33 -11.03
C LEU A 251 18.81 -12.50 -11.86
N SER A 252 18.89 -13.70 -11.29
CA SER A 252 19.39 -14.91 -11.98
C SER A 252 18.39 -15.58 -12.92
N MET A 253 17.12 -15.17 -12.93
CA MET A 253 16.14 -15.74 -13.86
C MET A 253 16.39 -15.22 -15.30
N PRO A 254 16.59 -16.11 -16.30
CA PRO A 254 17.04 -15.72 -17.64
C PRO A 254 16.09 -14.77 -18.39
N VAL A 255 14.79 -14.77 -18.07
CA VAL A 255 13.78 -13.90 -18.68
C VAL A 255 13.55 -12.61 -17.87
N PHE A 256 13.49 -12.70 -16.52
CA PHE A 256 13.23 -11.55 -15.65
C PHE A 256 14.46 -10.67 -15.38
N GLY A 257 15.68 -11.23 -15.50
CA GLY A 257 16.93 -10.49 -15.27
C GLY A 257 17.16 -9.37 -16.29
N LYS A 258 16.94 -9.64 -17.59
CA LYS A 258 17.03 -8.61 -18.65
C LYS A 258 16.00 -7.51 -18.45
N LEU A 259 14.76 -7.88 -18.14
CA LEU A 259 13.65 -6.95 -17.90
C LEU A 259 13.92 -6.03 -16.69
N ASN A 260 14.36 -6.60 -15.57
CA ASN A 260 14.66 -5.81 -14.37
C ASN A 260 15.83 -4.84 -14.62
N ARG A 261 16.86 -5.28 -15.35
CA ARG A 261 17.97 -4.40 -15.76
C ARG A 261 17.48 -3.25 -16.66
N MET A 262 16.59 -3.52 -17.62
CA MET A 262 15.98 -2.47 -18.45
C MET A 262 15.17 -1.48 -17.63
N VAL A 263 14.40 -1.94 -16.63
CA VAL A 263 13.62 -1.07 -15.74
C VAL A 263 14.53 -0.19 -14.89
N VAL A 264 15.59 -0.75 -14.31
CA VAL A 264 16.54 0.01 -13.49
C VAL A 264 17.28 1.05 -14.33
N VAL A 265 17.76 0.68 -15.52
CA VAL A 265 18.42 1.61 -16.46
C VAL A 265 17.44 2.69 -16.93
N SER A 266 16.18 2.34 -17.20
CA SER A 266 15.15 3.31 -17.57
C SER A 266 14.86 4.29 -16.44
N ARG A 267 14.74 3.83 -15.18
CA ARG A 267 14.53 4.71 -14.03
C ARG A 267 15.71 5.65 -13.83
N PHE A 268 16.93 5.12 -13.92
CA PHE A 268 18.16 5.91 -13.81
C PHE A 268 18.24 6.95 -14.93
N ARG A 269 17.94 6.56 -16.18
CA ARG A 269 17.87 7.47 -17.32
C ARG A 269 16.79 8.53 -17.13
N SER A 270 15.60 8.17 -16.65
CA SER A 270 14.53 9.13 -16.38
C SER A 270 14.94 10.12 -15.29
N VAL A 271 15.56 9.68 -14.20
CA VAL A 271 16.08 10.57 -13.15
C VAL A 271 17.20 11.48 -13.68
N LEU A 272 18.10 10.96 -14.51
CA LEU A 272 19.16 11.76 -15.14
C LEU A 272 18.63 12.78 -16.14
N GLN A 273 17.68 12.39 -16.98
CA GLN A 273 17.03 13.28 -17.94
C GLN A 273 16.30 14.41 -17.21
N MET A 274 15.63 14.07 -16.12
CA MET A 274 15.00 15.03 -15.21
C MET A 274 16.02 15.99 -14.59
N SER A 275 17.22 15.53 -14.23
CA SER A 275 18.26 16.41 -13.67
C SER A 275 19.00 17.26 -14.72
N GLN A 276 18.94 16.92 -16.00
CA GLN A 276 19.66 17.63 -17.06
C GLN A 276 18.82 18.66 -17.83
N GLY A 277 17.58 18.93 -17.42
CA GLY A 277 16.83 20.10 -17.88
C GLY A 277 16.63 20.20 -19.40
N THR A 278 16.34 19.08 -20.06
CA THR A 278 15.91 19.09 -21.47
C THR A 278 14.44 18.69 -21.55
N VAL A 279 13.62 19.71 -21.81
CA VAL A 279 12.24 19.65 -22.27
C VAL A 279 12.15 18.75 -23.51
#